data_AF-A0A937M7V1-F1
#
_entry.id   AF-A0A937M7V1-F1
#
_cell.length_a   1.000
_cell.length_b   1.000
_cell.length_c   1.000
_cell.angle_alpha   90.00
_cell.angle_beta   90.00
_cell.angle_gamma   90.00
#
_symmetry.space_group_name_H-M   'P 1'
#
loop_
_entity.id
_entity.type
_entity.pdbx_description
1 polymer ?
#
loop_
_entity_poly.entity_id
_entity_poly.type
_entity_poly.pdbx_seq_one_letter_code
_entity_poly.pdbx_strand_id
1 'polypeptide(L)'
;TWDIAFSQDDDQEFIYVADGSNMKVHILDRTSLEVLYTFGEGGRQPGMFFSPHSIATDSEGNIYTTETYEGKRVQKFLYTGLVPLQNVREGAAWPMQERN
;
A
#
# COMPACT_ATOMS: atom_id res chain seq x y z
N THR A 1 1.87 -10.23 -8.34
CA THR A 1 2.16 -8.79 -8.49
C THR A 1 1.75 -8.34 -9.87
N TRP A 2 1.10 -7.18 -9.96
CA TRP A 2 0.77 -6.53 -11.24
C TRP A 2 1.64 -5.30 -11.51
N ASP A 3 2.15 -4.64 -10.47
CA ASP A 3 3.06 -3.50 -10.60
C ASP A 3 3.86 -3.28 -9.30
N ILE A 4 4.97 -2.53 -9.42
CA ILE A 4 5.81 -2.13 -8.29
C ILE A 4 6.19 -0.64 -8.37
N ALA A 5 6.42 -0.02 -7.23
CA ALA A 5 7.02 1.30 -7.11
C ALA A 5 8.12 1.28 -6.06
N PHE A 6 9.03 2.25 -6.12
CA PHE A 6 10.10 2.43 -5.13
C PHE A 6 9.76 3.59 -4.19
N SER A 7 10.29 3.53 -2.97
CA SER A 7 10.35 4.69 -2.10
C SER A 7 11.24 5.78 -2.70
N GLN A 8 10.99 7.02 -2.28
CA GLN A 8 11.60 8.23 -2.84
C GLN A 8 12.74 8.77 -1.97
N ASP A 9 13.10 8.07 -0.90
CA ASP A 9 14.36 8.30 -0.20
C ASP A 9 15.54 7.96 -1.12
N ASP A 10 16.70 8.55 -0.83
CA ASP A 10 17.89 8.48 -1.68
C ASP A 10 18.35 7.04 -1.95
N ASP A 11 18.15 6.15 -0.98
CA ASP A 11 18.55 4.74 -1.06
C ASP A 11 17.46 3.84 -1.69
N GLN A 12 16.26 4.39 -1.87
CA GLN A 12 15.05 3.66 -2.23
C GLN A 12 14.85 2.43 -1.34
N GLU A 13 14.89 2.61 -0.02
CA GLU A 13 14.91 1.54 0.97
C GLU A 13 13.75 0.54 0.81
N PHE A 14 12.61 0.95 0.24
CA PHE A 14 11.41 0.13 0.14
C PHE A 14 10.93 -0.12 -1.30
N ILE A 15 10.34 -1.30 -1.50
CA ILE A 15 9.53 -1.63 -2.68
C ILE A 15 8.06 -1.72 -2.27
N TYR A 16 7.20 -0.99 -2.97
CA TYR A 16 5.75 -1.10 -2.85
C TYR A 16 5.23 -2.00 -3.96
N VAL A 17 4.43 -3.01 -3.60
CA VAL A 17 3.95 -4.03 -4.54
C VAL A 17 2.43 -4.02 -4.56
N ALA A 18 1.84 -3.78 -5.74
CA ALA A 18 0.41 -3.97 -5.96
C ALA A 18 0.10 -5.47 -6.18
N ASP A 19 -0.54 -6.10 -5.21
CA ASP A 19 -1.05 -7.47 -5.34
C ASP A 19 -2.56 -7.44 -5.61
N GLY A 20 -2.87 -7.33 -6.88
CA GLY A 20 -4.24 -7.24 -7.36
C GLY A 20 -5.10 -8.47 -7.13
N SER A 21 -4.50 -9.65 -7.08
CA SER A 21 -5.20 -10.91 -6.83
C SER A 21 -5.65 -11.02 -5.38
N ASN A 22 -4.80 -10.55 -4.46
CA ASN A 22 -5.08 -10.59 -3.02
C ASN A 22 -5.71 -9.31 -2.46
N MET A 23 -5.89 -8.29 -3.31
CA MET A 23 -6.44 -6.98 -2.93
C MET A 23 -5.62 -6.33 -1.82
N LYS A 24 -4.30 -6.41 -1.95
CA LYS A 24 -3.32 -5.90 -0.97
C LYS A 24 -2.29 -5.01 -1.66
N VAL A 25 -1.64 -4.18 -0.85
CA VAL A 25 -0.35 -3.58 -1.15
C VAL A 25 0.65 -4.09 -0.12
N HIS A 26 1.79 -4.57 -0.59
CA HIS A 26 2.91 -4.99 0.27
C HIS A 26 4.01 -3.92 0.26
N ILE A 27 4.65 -3.73 1.40
CA ILE A 27 5.86 -2.91 1.57
C ILE A 27 6.98 -3.87 1.91
N LEU A 28 7.99 -3.93 1.06
CA LEU A 28 9.15 -4.79 1.23
C LEU A 28 10.38 -3.95 1.54
N ASP A 29 11.29 -4.49 2.35
CA ASP A 29 12.66 -4.05 2.38
C ASP A 29 13.31 -4.38 1.03
N ARG A 30 13.91 -3.39 0.37
CA ARG A 30 14.44 -3.57 -1.00
C ARG A 30 15.63 -4.53 -1.05
N THR A 31 16.43 -4.59 0.01
CA THR A 31 17.69 -5.35 0.02
C THR A 31 17.45 -6.83 0.30
N SER A 32 16.70 -7.13 1.35
CA SER A 32 16.39 -8.48 1.80
C SER A 32 15.16 -9.09 1.13
N LEU A 33 14.29 -8.25 0.55
CA LEU A 33 12.98 -8.62 0.00
C LEU A 33 11.98 -9.14 1.06
N GLU A 34 12.28 -8.92 2.35
CA GLU A 34 11.33 -9.23 3.41
C GLU A 34 10.10 -8.34 3.30
N VAL A 35 8.90 -8.93 3.44
CA VAL A 35 7.65 -8.17 3.54
C VAL A 35 7.58 -7.57 4.93
N LEU A 36 7.85 -6.27 5.04
CA LEU A 36 7.83 -5.53 6.29
C LEU A 36 6.40 -5.22 6.75
N TYR A 37 5.53 -4.88 5.80
CA TYR A 37 4.16 -4.52 6.09
C TYR A 37 3.22 -4.82 4.92
N THR A 38 1.94 -4.96 5.21
CA THR A 38 0.89 -5.17 4.21
C THR A 38 -0.37 -4.48 4.65
N PHE A 39 -1.01 -3.75 3.73
CA PHE A 39 -2.32 -3.13 3.96
C PHE A 39 -3.27 -3.40 2.80
N GLY A 40 -4.54 -3.10 3.03
CA GLY A 40 -5.61 -3.39 2.08
C GLY A 40 -6.45 -4.58 2.48
N GLU A 41 -7.61 -4.73 1.84
CA GLU A 41 -8.43 -5.94 1.79
C GLU A 41 -9.47 -5.77 0.68
N GLY A 42 -10.19 -6.83 0.30
CA GLY A 42 -11.20 -6.76 -0.76
C GLY A 42 -12.40 -5.88 -0.39
N GLY A 43 -12.65 -4.79 -1.13
CA GLY A 43 -13.83 -3.95 -0.89
C GLY A 43 -13.79 -2.59 -1.59
N ARG A 44 -14.73 -1.72 -1.21
CA ARG A 44 -14.99 -0.41 -1.86
C ARG A 44 -14.80 0.80 -0.96
N GLN A 45 -14.48 0.58 0.31
CA GLN A 45 -14.19 1.67 1.25
C GLN A 45 -12.78 2.22 1.00
N PRO A 46 -12.43 3.41 1.54
CA PRO A 46 -11.06 3.90 1.53
C PRO A 46 -10.09 2.86 2.08
N GLY A 47 -8.94 2.66 1.43
CA GLY A 47 -7.94 1.69 1.86
C GLY A 47 -8.31 0.22 1.69
N MET A 48 -9.53 -0.12 1.26
CA MET A 48 -9.86 -1.42 0.67
C MET A 48 -9.64 -1.36 -0.84
N PHE A 49 -9.52 -2.51 -1.50
CA PHE A 49 -9.24 -2.59 -2.92
C PHE A 49 -10.14 -3.55 -3.71
N PHE A 50 -10.27 -3.25 -4.99
CA PHE A 50 -10.81 -4.16 -6.00
C PHE A 50 -9.81 -4.27 -7.15
N SER A 51 -9.03 -5.35 -7.21
CA SER A 51 -8.03 -5.56 -8.26
C SER A 51 -7.10 -4.35 -8.49
N PRO A 52 -6.32 -3.93 -7.46
CA PRO A 52 -5.33 -2.87 -7.62
C PRO A 52 -4.25 -3.33 -8.60
N HIS A 53 -3.97 -2.51 -9.62
CA HIS A 53 -3.14 -2.91 -10.75
C HIS A 53 -1.89 -2.10 -10.93
N SER A 54 -1.96 -0.78 -10.77
CA SER A 54 -0.79 0.08 -10.88
C SER A 54 -0.55 0.82 -9.59
N ILE A 55 0.72 1.07 -9.29
CA ILE A 55 1.17 1.77 -8.10
C ILE A 55 2.26 2.77 -8.45
N ALA A 56 2.20 3.98 -7.90
CA ALA A 56 3.18 5.02 -8.13
C ALA A 56 3.42 5.85 -6.86
N THR A 57 4.58 6.49 -6.77
CA THR A 57 4.93 7.39 -5.68
C THR A 57 5.19 8.80 -6.21
N ASP A 58 4.83 9.82 -5.42
CA ASP A 58 5.21 11.21 -5.70
C ASP A 58 6.42 11.65 -4.86
N SER A 59 6.97 12.82 -5.15
CA SER A 59 8.15 13.37 -4.45
C SER A 59 7.93 13.67 -2.96
N GLU A 60 6.69 13.62 -2.47
CA GLU A 60 6.36 13.76 -1.05
C GLU A 60 6.24 12.39 -0.36
N GLY A 61 6.50 11.29 -1.07
CA GLY A 61 6.41 9.92 -0.57
C GLY A 61 4.99 9.34 -0.58
N ASN A 62 3.99 10.06 -1.08
CA ASN A 62 2.61 9.55 -1.12
C ASN A 62 2.51 8.39 -2.12
N ILE A 63 1.66 7.42 -1.82
CA ILE A 63 1.39 6.27 -2.70
C ILE A 63 0.06 6.48 -3.43
N TYR A 64 0.05 6.21 -4.73
CA TYR A 64 -1.13 6.22 -5.58
C TYR A 64 -1.37 4.82 -6.11
N THR A 65 -2.60 4.35 -6.06
CA THR A 65 -3.00 3.07 -6.65
C THR A 65 -4.14 3.27 -7.62
N THR A 66 -4.15 2.53 -8.72
CA THR A 66 -5.30 2.45 -9.62
C THR A 66 -5.87 1.04 -9.68
N GLU A 67 -7.18 0.94 -9.82
CA GLU A 67 -7.90 -0.32 -9.83
C GLU A 67 -8.47 -0.64 -11.23
N THR A 68 -8.37 -1.91 -11.64
CA THR A 68 -8.91 -2.39 -12.93
C THR A 68 -10.32 -2.97 -12.80
N TYR A 69 -10.87 -3.46 -13.92
CA TYR A 69 -12.21 -4.04 -14.01
C TYR A 69 -13.28 -3.07 -13.50
N GLU A 70 -14.07 -3.49 -12.51
CA GLU A 70 -15.09 -2.66 -11.87
C GLU A 70 -14.52 -1.81 -10.73
N GLY A 71 -13.23 -1.93 -10.42
CA GLY A 71 -12.51 -1.08 -9.47
C GLY A 71 -12.66 0.40 -9.80
N LYS A 72 -12.20 0.79 -11.00
CA LYS A 72 -12.44 2.09 -11.66
C LYS A 72 -12.16 3.30 -10.76
N ARG A 73 -11.17 3.18 -9.89
CA ARG A 73 -10.87 4.17 -8.85
C ARG A 73 -9.37 4.38 -8.74
N VAL A 74 -9.02 5.60 -8.39
CA VAL A 74 -7.70 5.99 -7.91
C VAL A 74 -7.80 6.24 -6.41
N GLN A 75 -6.81 5.79 -5.64
CA GLN A 75 -6.66 6.13 -4.23
C GLN A 75 -5.28 6.74 -4.00
N LYS A 76 -5.23 7.81 -3.19
CA LYS A 76 -4.00 8.43 -2.68
C LYS A 76 -3.85 8.09 -1.19
N PHE A 77 -2.70 7.57 -0.81
CA PHE A 77 -2.31 7.30 0.56
C PHE A 77 -1.25 8.32 0.97
N LEU A 78 -1.57 9.06 2.03
CA LEU A 78 -0.67 10.09 2.53
C LEU A 78 0.51 9.46 3.23
N TYR A 79 1.70 9.95 2.92
CA TYR A 79 2.89 9.62 3.69
C TYR A 79 2.93 10.46 4.97
N THR A 80 2.91 9.79 6.13
CA THR A 80 2.92 10.44 7.44
C THR A 80 4.23 10.22 8.21
N GLY A 81 5.28 9.75 7.52
CA GLY A 81 6.55 9.37 8.14
C GLY A 81 6.66 7.88 8.43
N LEU A 82 7.89 7.42 8.69
CA LEU A 82 8.18 6.05 9.09
C LEU A 82 7.96 5.87 10.60
N VAL A 83 7.40 4.73 10.98
CA VAL A 83 7.28 4.29 12.37
C VAL A 83 7.87 2.88 12.51
N PRO A 84 8.41 2.51 13.68
CA PRO A 84 8.87 1.15 13.91
C PRO A 84 7.73 0.13 13.71
N LEU A 85 8.01 -1.02 13.08
CA LEU A 85 6.99 -2.04 12.76
C LEU A 85 6.21 -2.53 13.98
N GLN A 86 6.86 -2.54 15.15
CA GLN A 86 6.24 -2.90 16.44
C GLN A 86 5.04 -2.01 16.81
N ASN A 87 4.94 -0.83 16.20
CA ASN A 87 3.89 0.16 16.47
C ASN A 87 2.80 0.17 15.37
N VAL A 88 2.86 -0.73 14.39
CA VAL A 88 1.92 -0.76 13.25
C VAL A 88 0.79 -1.75 13.52
N ARG A 89 -0.46 -1.34 13.29
CA ARG A 89 -1.63 -2.23 13.36
C ARG A 89 -1.85 -2.92 12.00
N GLU A 90 -2.10 -4.23 12.01
CA GLU A 90 -2.48 -4.99 10.80
C GLU A 90 -3.95 -4.75 10.44
N GLY A 91 -4.25 -4.64 9.13
CA GLY A 91 -5.64 -4.56 8.63
C GLY A 91 -5.88 -3.46 7.62
N ALA A 92 -7.14 -3.28 7.22
CA ALA A 92 -7.53 -2.16 6.37
C ALA A 92 -7.34 -0.84 7.11
N ALA A 93 -6.83 0.17 6.40
CA ALA A 93 -6.66 1.51 6.94
C ALA A 93 -8.00 2.19 7.35
N TRP A 94 -9.15 1.58 7.01
CA TRP A 94 -10.48 2.11 7.25
C TRP A 94 -11.56 1.01 7.42
N PRO A 95 -12.64 1.26 8.18
CA PRO A 95 -12.78 2.38 9.12
C PRO A 95 -11.90 2.16 10.34
N MET A 96 -11.28 3.24 10.85
CA MET A 96 -10.65 3.27 12.17
C MET A 96 -11.72 3.15 13.28
N GLN A 97 -12.57 2.13 13.24
CA GLN A 97 -13.37 1.78 14.40
C GLN A 97 -12.44 1.05 15.35
N GLU A 98 -12.15 1.68 16.48
CA GLU A 98 -11.64 0.99 17.66
C GLU A 98 -12.58 -0.19 17.94
N ARG A 99 -12.16 -1.39 17.54
CA ARG A 99 -12.78 -2.60 18.07
C ARG A 99 -12.27 -2.70 19.51
N ASN A 100 -13.14 -2.32 20.44
CA ASN A 100 -13.00 -2.61 21.88
C ASN A 100 -12.55 -4.04 22.13
#